data_AF-A0A7Z9IBV7-F1
#
_entry.id   AF-A0A7Z9IBV7-F1
#
_cell.length_a   1.000
_cell.length_b   1.000
_cell.length_c   1.000
_cell.angle_alpha   90.00
_cell.angle_beta   90.00
_cell.angle_gamma   90.00
#
_symmetry.space_group_name_H-M   'P 1'
#
loop_
_entity.id
_entity.type
_entity.pdbx_description
1 polymer ?
#
loop_
_entity_poly.entity_id
_entity_poly.type
_entity_poly.pdbx_seq_one_letter_code
_entity_poly.pdbx_strand_id
1 'polypeptide(L)'
;MIHPQLLSILRCPTTQSQLQIADQAVIESVNVAIARGKMQSRVMETLTRPLDSGLVNADGSLLMPVYENIPDMNPDDAIDLEQLEQLDQKTTEGSE
;
A
#
# COMPACT_ATOMS: atom_id res chain seq x y z
N MET A 1 6.42 -23.67 8.88
CA MET A 1 6.03 -23.83 7.45
C MET A 1 4.57 -23.50 7.34
N ILE A 2 4.21 -22.43 6.63
CA ILE A 2 2.80 -22.13 6.33
C ILE A 2 2.35 -23.09 5.23
N HIS A 3 1.28 -23.83 5.48
CA HIS A 3 0.78 -24.86 4.57
C HIS A 3 0.27 -24.25 3.25
N PRO A 4 0.65 -24.81 2.08
CA PRO A 4 0.25 -24.28 0.78
C PRO A 4 -1.27 -24.30 0.54
N GLN A 5 -2.02 -25.16 1.25
CA GLN A 5 -3.49 -25.17 1.22
C GLN A 5 -4.12 -23.97 1.94
N LEU A 6 -3.42 -23.35 2.90
CA LEU A 6 -3.90 -22.13 3.58
C LEU A 6 -3.82 -20.90 2.64
N LEU A 7 -2.83 -20.87 1.75
CA LEU A 7 -2.63 -19.80 0.78
C LEU A 7 -3.70 -19.76 -0.32
N SER A 8 -4.39 -20.87 -0.62
CA SER A 8 -5.54 -20.87 -1.53
C SER A 8 -6.82 -20.27 -0.91
N ILE A 9 -6.86 -20.09 0.41
CA ILE A 9 -7.99 -19.52 1.13
C ILE A 9 -7.77 -18.02 1.42
N LEU A 10 -6.51 -17.60 1.60
CA LEU A 10 -6.14 -16.21 1.83
C LEU A 10 -6.21 -15.40 0.52
N ARG A 11 -7.29 -14.65 0.37
CA ARG A 11 -7.52 -13.73 -0.75
C ARG A 11 -7.58 -12.30 -0.21
N CYS A 12 -7.28 -11.33 -1.07
CA CYS A 12 -7.45 -9.92 -0.73
C CYS A 12 -8.88 -9.71 -0.16
N PRO A 13 -9.04 -9.14 1.04
CA PRO A 13 -10.35 -8.95 1.67
C PRO A 13 -11.25 -8.02 0.84
N THR A 14 -10.66 -7.19 -0.04
CA THR A 14 -11.38 -6.23 -0.89
C THR A 14 -11.74 -6.80 -2.27
N THR A 15 -10.76 -7.36 -2.99
CA THR A 15 -10.94 -7.76 -4.40
C THR A 15 -11.04 -9.27 -4.61
N GLN A 16 -10.78 -10.06 -3.56
CA GLN A 16 -10.57 -11.51 -3.65
C GLN A 16 -9.43 -11.93 -4.60
N SER A 17 -8.59 -10.99 -5.02
CA SER A 17 -7.41 -11.28 -5.86
C SER A 17 -6.26 -11.87 -5.04
N GLN A 18 -5.29 -12.46 -5.74
CA GLN A 18 -4.01 -12.80 -5.14
C GLN A 18 -3.26 -11.54 -4.71
N LEU A 19 -2.53 -11.67 -3.60
CA LEU A 19 -1.63 -10.65 -3.09
C LEU A 19 -0.19 -11.03 -3.46
N GLN A 20 0.60 -10.03 -3.82
CA GLN A 20 2.01 -10.16 -4.18
C GLN A 20 2.83 -9.19 -3.32
N ILE A 21 4.10 -9.51 -3.07
CA ILE A 21 4.98 -8.60 -2.34
C ILE A 21 5.27 -7.40 -3.24
N ALA A 22 5.12 -6.18 -2.71
CA ALA A 22 5.42 -4.94 -3.39
C ALA A 22 6.94 -4.81 -3.62
N ASP A 23 7.32 -4.24 -4.75
CA ASP A 23 8.72 -3.90 -5.01
C ASP A 23 9.26 -2.89 -4.00
N GLN A 24 10.53 -3.04 -3.64
CA GLN A 24 11.18 -2.17 -2.66
C GLN A 24 11.16 -0.69 -3.09
N ALA A 25 11.28 -0.42 -4.39
CA ALA A 25 11.19 0.94 -4.94
C ALA A 25 9.81 1.60 -4.70
N VAL A 26 8.73 0.81 -4.72
CA VAL A 26 7.38 1.28 -4.41
C VAL A 26 7.29 1.63 -2.92
N ILE A 27 7.80 0.75 -2.04
CA ILE A 27 7.82 0.99 -0.60
C ILE A 27 8.62 2.24 -0.23
N GLU A 28 9.78 2.44 -0.85
CA GLU A 28 10.56 3.67 -0.66
C GLU A 28 9.79 4.92 -1.09
N SER A 29 9.13 4.88 -2.26
CA SER A 29 8.31 5.98 -2.75
C SER A 29 7.14 6.29 -1.82
N VAL A 30 6.42 5.26 -1.35
CA VAL A 30 5.35 5.39 -0.36
C VAL A 30 5.90 6.01 0.92
N ASN A 31 7.01 5.52 1.46
CA ASN A 31 7.61 6.02 2.70
C ASN A 31 8.04 7.48 2.60
N VAL A 32 8.59 7.90 1.46
CA VAL A 32 8.89 9.31 1.20
C VAL A 32 7.62 10.16 1.22
N ALA A 33 6.53 9.68 0.62
CA ALA A 33 5.27 10.39 0.60
C ALA A 33 4.57 10.41 1.98
N ILE A 34 4.67 9.34 2.77
CA ILE A 34 4.26 9.26 4.18
C ILE A 34 5.02 10.31 5.00
N ALA A 35 6.33 10.40 4.85
CA ALA A 35 7.15 11.39 5.55
C ALA A 35 6.77 12.83 5.20
N ARG A 36 6.23 13.05 3.99
CA ARG A 36 5.68 14.34 3.55
C ARG A 36 4.23 14.59 4.02
N GLY A 37 3.61 13.63 4.71
CA GLY A 37 2.21 13.69 5.15
C GLY A 37 1.23 13.66 3.98
N LYS A 38 1.63 13.06 2.85
CA LYS A 38 0.87 13.06 1.60
C LYS A 38 0.24 11.72 1.22
N MET A 39 0.54 10.65 1.97
CA MET A 39 -0.11 9.36 1.82
C MET A 39 -1.25 9.21 2.82
N GLN A 40 -2.36 8.63 2.38
CA GLN A 40 -3.50 8.33 3.22
C GLN A 40 -3.97 6.88 3.00
N SER A 41 -4.60 6.29 4.00
CA SER A 41 -5.34 5.03 3.82
C SER A 41 -6.64 5.28 3.06
N ARG A 42 -7.36 4.20 2.71
CA ARG A 42 -8.66 4.28 2.02
C ARG A 42 -9.73 5.04 2.80
N VAL A 43 -9.62 5.09 4.13
CA VAL A 43 -10.50 5.90 4.98
C VAL A 43 -10.04 7.36 5.13
N MET A 44 -9.11 7.81 4.26
CA MET A 44 -8.49 9.15 4.29
C MET A 44 -7.73 9.43 5.59
N GLU A 45 -7.29 8.40 6.31
CA GLU A 45 -6.42 8.57 7.48
C GLU A 45 -4.99 8.79 7.01
N THR A 46 -4.36 9.88 7.46
CA THR A 46 -2.98 10.18 7.05
C THR A 46 -2.02 9.22 7.72
N LEU A 47 -1.24 8.51 6.89
CA LEU A 47 -0.22 7.60 7.38
C LEU A 47 0.91 8.43 8.00
N THR A 48 1.32 8.04 9.20
CA THR A 48 2.41 8.68 9.96
C THR A 48 3.57 7.75 10.24
N ARG A 49 3.38 6.44 10.01
CA ARG A 49 4.39 5.41 10.24
C ARG A 49 4.92 4.91 8.90
N PRO A 50 6.24 4.80 8.73
CA PRO A 50 6.81 4.17 7.54
C PRO A 50 6.47 2.68 7.52
N LEU A 51 6.42 2.14 6.31
CA LEU A 51 6.18 0.73 6.03
C LEU A 51 7.52 -0.01 5.97
N ASP A 52 7.58 -1.20 6.58
CA ASP A 52 8.72 -2.10 6.39
C ASP A 52 8.65 -2.82 5.03
N SER A 53 7.44 -3.20 4.63
CA SER A 53 7.14 -3.80 3.34
C SER A 53 5.66 -3.56 2.98
N GLY A 54 5.20 -4.12 1.88
CA GLY A 54 3.81 -4.00 1.43
C GLY A 54 3.37 -5.20 0.61
N LEU A 55 2.09 -5.49 0.64
CA LEU A 55 1.47 -6.46 -0.26
C LEU A 55 0.56 -5.74 -1.23
N VAL A 56 0.81 -5.89 -2.53
CA VAL A 56 -0.06 -5.35 -3.58
C VAL A 56 -1.06 -6.39 -4.06
N ASN A 57 -2.24 -5.96 -4.46
CA ASN A 57 -3.15 -6.80 -5.23
C ASN A 57 -2.57 -7.11 -6.63
N ALA A 58 -3.13 -8.12 -7.30
CA ALA A 58 -2.68 -8.54 -8.64
C ALA A 58 -2.69 -7.41 -9.69
N ASP A 59 -3.56 -6.41 -9.53
CA ASP A 59 -3.63 -5.23 -10.40
C ASP A 59 -2.65 -4.11 -10.01
N GLY A 60 -1.98 -4.20 -8.86
CA GLY A 60 -1.05 -3.20 -8.38
C GLY A 60 -1.69 -1.86 -7.98
N SER A 61 -3.01 -1.80 -7.80
CA SER A 61 -3.74 -0.59 -7.41
C SER A 61 -3.81 -0.37 -5.91
N LEU A 62 -3.86 -1.46 -5.12
CA LEU A 62 -3.98 -1.39 -3.67
C LEU A 62 -2.74 -1.99 -3.03
N LEU A 63 -2.15 -1.24 -2.10
CA LEU A 63 -1.06 -1.67 -1.25
C LEU A 63 -1.54 -1.86 0.19
N MET A 64 -1.38 -3.06 0.71
CA MET A 64 -1.64 -3.42 2.09
C MET A 64 -0.34 -3.22 2.87
N PRO A 65 -0.32 -2.33 3.87
CA PRO A 65 0.90 -2.02 4.60
C PRO A 65 1.37 -3.21 5.43
N VAL A 66 2.68 -3.40 5.54
CA VAL A 66 3.29 -4.41 6.42
C VAL A 66 4.13 -3.68 7.45
N TYR A 67 3.81 -3.90 8.73
CA TYR A 67 4.53 -3.35 9.87
C TYR A 67 5.14 -4.50 10.66
N GLU A 68 6.43 -4.44 10.96
CA GLU A 68 7.14 -5.45 11.75
C GLU A 68 6.97 -6.89 11.17
N ASN A 69 6.92 -7.01 9.84
CA ASN A 69 6.61 -8.26 9.11
C ASN A 69 5.20 -8.82 9.34
N ILE A 70 4.28 -8.02 9.86
CA ILE A 70 2.85 -8.34 10.02
C ILE A 70 2.06 -7.55 8.97
N PRO A 71 1.48 -8.21 7.95
CA PRO A 71 0.62 -7.54 6.99
C PRO A 71 -0.68 -7.09 7.65
N ASP A 72 -1.03 -5.83 7.47
CA ASP A 72 -2.34 -5.34 7.84
C ASP A 72 -3.36 -5.82 6.80
N MET A 73 -4.22 -6.75 7.23
CA MET A 73 -5.28 -7.31 6.40
C MET A 73 -6.60 -6.51 6.51
N ASN A 74 -6.57 -5.31 7.06
CA ASN A 74 -7.74 -4.44 7.11
C ASN A 74 -7.92 -3.70 5.77
N PRO A 75 -9.06 -3.90 5.06
CA PRO A 75 -9.33 -3.22 3.79
C PRO A 75 -9.47 -1.69 3.91
N ASP A 76 -9.71 -1.18 5.13
CA ASP A 76 -9.80 0.25 5.41
C ASP A 76 -8.40 0.90 5.53
N ASP A 77 -7.41 0.12 5.98
CA ASP A 77 -6.01 0.54 6.13
C ASP A 77 -5.17 0.34 4.87
N ALA A 78 -5.76 -0.23 3.82
CA ALA A 78 -5.13 -0.31 2.50
C ALA A 78 -4.83 1.10 1.95
N ILE A 79 -3.78 1.19 1.15
CA ILE A 79 -3.28 2.41 0.53
C ILE A 79 -3.54 2.32 -0.96
N ASP A 80 -4.09 3.38 -1.55
CA ASP A 80 -4.31 3.45 -2.99
C ASP A 80 -3.03 3.97 -3.67
N LEU A 81 -2.41 3.14 -4.50
CA LEU A 81 -1.16 3.49 -5.18
C LEU A 81 -1.37 4.56 -6.27
N GLU A 82 -2.60 4.79 -6.72
CA GLU A 82 -2.93 5.91 -7.63
C GLU A 82 -2.55 7.26 -6.98
N GLN A 83 -2.58 7.35 -5.64
CA GLN A 83 -2.17 8.56 -4.92
C GLN A 83 -0.71 8.92 -5.21
N LEU A 84 0.19 7.94 -5.32
CA LEU A 84 1.59 8.19 -5.65
C LEU A 84 1.73 8.84 -7.02
N GLU A 85 1.01 8.32 -8.02
CA GLU A 85 1.02 8.87 -9.39
C GLU A 85 0.48 10.30 -9.43
N GLN A 86 -0.51 10.63 -8.60
CA GLN A 86 -1.06 11.99 -8.49
C GLN A 86 -0.09 12.96 -7.81
N LEU A 87 0.75 12.48 -6.87
CA LEU A 87 1.72 13.31 -6.15
C LEU A 87 2.88 13.78 -7.03
N ASP A 88 3.33 12.94 -7.97
CA ASP A 88 4.32 13.33 -8.98
C ASP A 88 3.78 14.43 -9.90
N GLN A 89 2.50 14.36 -10.28
CA GLN A 89 1.87 15.35 -11.16
C GLN A 89 1.64 16.69 -10.46
N LYS A 90 1.18 16.68 -9.20
CA LYS A 90 0.82 17.91 -8.45
C LYS A 90 2.01 18.79 -8.04
N THR A 91 3.24 18.29 -8.15
CA THR A 91 4.45 19.09 -7.89
C THR A 91 4.73 20.11 -9.02
N THR A 92 4.10 19.95 -10.19
CA THR A 92 4.32 20.83 -11.36
C THR A 92 3.34 22.02 -11.43
N GLU A 93 2.23 22.00 -10.69
CA GLU A 93 1.13 22.99 -10.85
C GLU A 93 0.96 23.95 -9.64
N GLY A 94 2.00 24.14 -8.83
CA GLY A 94 1.98 24.98 -7.63
C GLY A 94 2.86 26.23 -7.73
N SER A 95 2.67 27.06 -8.76
CA SER A 95 3.29 28.39 -8.87
C SER A 95 2.42 29.29 -9.73
N GLU A 96 1.29 29.77 -9.20
CA GLU A 96 0.59 30.97 -9.67
C GLU A 96 0.23 31.86 -8.49
#